data_AF-A0A353UFG5-F1
#
_entry.id   AF-A0A353UFG5-F1
#
_cell.length_a   1.000
_cell.length_b   1.000
_cell.length_c   1.000
_cell.angle_alpha   90.00
_cell.angle_beta   90.00
_cell.angle_gamma   90.00
#
_symmetry.space_group_name_H-M   'P 1'
#
loop_
_entity.id
_entity.type
_entity.pdbx_description
1 polymer ?
#
loop_
_entity_poly.entity_id
_entity_poly.type
_entity_poly.pdbx_seq_one_letter_code
_entity_poly.pdbx_strand_id
1 'polypeptide(L)'
;MPVSSIRGKSLKAMAYDIADGYVTVNPLFLKPLDIDSLTGLYHEIMQVQITIRGEKVDLSDQPSLRMRNVRLQRLYSSLMIIKNFARERRIVMV
;
A
#
# COMPACT_ATOMS: atom_id res chain seq x y z
N MET A 1 -0.19 -21.29 -5.54
CA MET A 1 -1.01 -20.44 -4.66
C MET A 1 -1.83 -19.53 -5.56
N PRO A 2 -3.15 -19.38 -5.36
CA PRO A 2 -3.93 -18.43 -6.14
C PRO A 2 -3.30 -17.04 -5.96
N VAL A 3 -3.07 -16.34 -7.07
CA VAL A 3 -2.53 -14.99 -7.04
C VAL A 3 -3.65 -14.10 -6.53
N SER A 4 -3.61 -13.73 -5.24
CA SER A 4 -4.60 -12.82 -4.66
C SER A 4 -4.68 -11.55 -5.51
N SER A 5 -5.90 -11.11 -5.82
CA SER A 5 -6.14 -9.96 -6.69
C SER A 5 -7.25 -9.10 -6.09
N ILE A 6 -7.14 -7.79 -6.26
CA ILE A 6 -8.13 -6.83 -5.78
C ILE A 6 -8.72 -6.13 -7.00
N ARG A 7 -10.02 -6.34 -7.24
CA ARG A 7 -10.74 -5.76 -8.40
C ARG A 7 -10.07 -6.08 -9.73
N GLY A 8 -9.58 -7.31 -9.90
CA GLY A 8 -8.90 -7.78 -11.12
C GLY A 8 -7.47 -7.26 -11.31
N LYS A 9 -6.92 -6.48 -10.36
CA LYS A 9 -5.52 -6.05 -10.35
C LYS A 9 -4.69 -6.92 -9.42
N SER A 10 -3.42 -7.14 -9.78
CA SER A 10 -2.45 -7.74 -8.86
C SER A 10 -2.26 -6.84 -7.63
N LEU A 11 -1.89 -7.44 -6.49
CA LEU A 11 -1.64 -6.69 -5.26
C LEU A 11 -0.53 -5.64 -5.41
N LYS A 12 0.51 -5.96 -6.19
CA LYS A 12 1.57 -5.02 -6.55
C LYS A 12 1.03 -3.81 -7.32
N ALA A 13 0.18 -4.03 -8.32
CA ALA A 13 -0.44 -2.93 -9.08
C ALA A 13 -1.34 -2.08 -8.17
N MET A 14 -2.09 -2.71 -7.27
CA MET A 14 -2.89 -2.01 -6.26
C MET A 14 -2.03 -1.16 -5.30
N ALA A 15 -0.86 -1.64 -4.88
CA ALA A 15 0.06 -0.88 -4.04
C ALA A 15 0.61 0.37 -4.76
N TYR A 16 0.90 0.28 -6.07
CA TYR A 16 1.25 1.46 -6.88
C TYR A 16 0.08 2.42 -7.07
N ASP A 17 -1.14 1.90 -7.31
CA ASP A 17 -2.34 2.74 -7.37
C ASP A 17 -2.53 3.56 -6.08
N ILE A 18 -2.24 2.96 -4.91
CA ILE A 18 -2.27 3.63 -3.61
C ILE A 18 -1.16 4.69 -3.51
N ALA A 19 0.07 4.37 -3.90
CA ALA A 19 1.19 5.32 -3.90
C ALA A 19 0.86 6.57 -4.73
N ASP A 20 0.33 6.36 -5.93
CA ASP A 20 0.07 7.41 -6.90
C ASP A 20 -1.25 8.16 -6.60
N GLY A 21 -2.08 7.60 -5.71
CA GLY A 21 -3.29 8.24 -5.18
C GLY A 21 -4.57 7.91 -5.95
N TYR A 22 -4.54 6.93 -6.85
CA TYR A 22 -5.72 6.41 -7.55
C TYR A 22 -6.63 5.60 -6.63
N VAL A 23 -6.09 5.03 -5.56
CA VAL A 23 -6.85 4.28 -4.55
C VAL A 23 -6.53 4.82 -3.16
N THR A 24 -7.58 5.06 -2.37
CA THR A 24 -7.45 5.42 -0.95
C THR A 24 -7.80 4.23 -0.07
N VAL A 25 -6.88 3.85 0.81
CA VAL A 25 -7.11 2.79 1.80
C VAL A 25 -7.92 3.33 2.97
N ASN A 26 -9.05 2.69 3.25
CA ASN A 26 -9.92 2.99 4.38
C ASN A 26 -10.71 1.72 4.77
N PRO A 27 -11.43 1.70 5.91
CA PRO A 27 -12.16 0.51 6.34
C PRO A 27 -13.21 0.00 5.33
N LEU A 28 -13.85 0.88 4.54
CA LEU A 28 -14.82 0.47 3.52
C LEU A 28 -14.14 -0.27 2.36
N PHE A 29 -12.95 0.19 1.96
CA PHE A 29 -12.12 -0.47 0.96
C PHE A 29 -11.63 -1.84 1.44
N LEU A 30 -11.28 -1.98 2.73
CA LEU A 30 -10.74 -3.21 3.30
C LEU A 30 -11.80 -4.26 3.65
N LYS A 31 -13.04 -3.84 3.97
CA LYS A 31 -14.15 -4.72 4.37
C LYS A 31 -14.42 -5.92 3.45
N PRO A 32 -14.39 -5.80 2.11
CA PRO A 32 -14.65 -6.93 1.21
C PRO A 32 -13.43 -7.83 0.96
N LEU A 33 -12.24 -7.50 1.48
CA LEU A 33 -11.04 -8.28 1.24
C LEU A 33 -10.98 -9.50 2.16
N ASP A 34 -10.56 -10.65 1.61
CA ASP A 34 -10.20 -11.81 2.42
C ASP A 34 -8.83 -11.61 3.12
N ILE A 35 -8.52 -12.51 4.05
CA ILE A 35 -7.30 -12.43 4.88
C ILE A 35 -6.04 -12.50 4.00
N ASP A 36 -6.05 -13.35 2.98
CA ASP A 36 -4.92 -13.53 2.07
C ASP A 36 -4.65 -12.26 1.25
N SER A 37 -5.70 -11.63 0.71
CA SER A 37 -5.57 -10.37 -0.02
C SER A 37 -5.19 -9.20 0.88
N LEU A 38 -5.71 -9.16 2.12
CA LEU A 38 -5.34 -8.14 3.10
C LEU A 38 -3.85 -8.23 3.48
N THR A 39 -3.39 -9.44 3.81
CA THR A 39 -2.00 -9.71 4.21
C THR A 39 -1.05 -9.49 3.03
N GLY A 40 -1.41 -10.01 1.85
CA GLY A 40 -0.64 -9.79 0.63
C GLY A 40 -0.55 -8.31 0.25
N LEU A 41 -1.66 -7.56 0.34
CA LEU A 41 -1.63 -6.11 0.08
C LEU A 41 -0.70 -5.39 1.06
N TYR A 42 -0.73 -5.76 2.35
CA TYR A 42 0.15 -5.20 3.36
C TYR A 42 1.63 -5.42 3.01
N HIS A 43 2.01 -6.64 2.63
CA HIS A 43 3.39 -6.97 2.21
C HIS A 43 3.80 -6.23 0.93
N GLU A 44 2.92 -6.16 -0.08
CA GLU A 44 3.21 -5.44 -1.33
C GLU A 44 3.38 -3.93 -1.09
N ILE A 45 2.57 -3.31 -0.23
CA ILE A 45 2.75 -1.91 0.18
C ILE A 45 4.11 -1.70 0.83
N MET A 46 4.58 -2.63 1.68
CA MET A 46 5.93 -2.56 2.27
C MET A 46 7.02 -2.64 1.19
N GLN A 47 6.90 -3.56 0.23
CA GLN A 47 7.88 -3.72 -0.85
C GLN A 47 7.93 -2.50 -1.78
N VAL A 48 6.78 -1.94 -2.13
CA VAL A 48 6.71 -0.70 -2.92
C VAL A 48 7.30 0.46 -2.12
N GLN A 49 7.06 0.55 -0.80
CA GLN A 49 7.68 1.58 0.03
C GLN A 49 9.21 1.49 0.04
N ILE A 50 9.78 0.28 0.13
CA ILE A 50 11.24 0.06 0.04
C ILE A 50 11.75 0.48 -1.34
N THR A 51 11.03 0.10 -2.40
CA THR A 51 11.39 0.44 -3.79
C THR A 51 11.42 1.95 -3.99
N ILE A 52 10.36 2.67 -3.60
CA ILE A 52 10.28 4.14 -3.72
C ILE A 52 11.33 4.84 -2.84
N ARG A 53 11.67 4.27 -1.66
CA ARG A 53 12.79 4.76 -0.86
C ARG A 53 14.15 4.56 -1.56
N GLY A 54 14.30 3.52 -2.37
CA GLY A 54 15.51 3.27 -3.17
C GLY A 54 15.62 4.08 -4.45
N GLU A 55 14.55 4.74 -4.91
CA GLU A 55 14.57 5.61 -6.09
C GLU A 55 15.60 6.73 -5.91
N LYS A 56 16.50 6.88 -6.90
CA LYS A 56 17.41 8.02 -6.98
C LYS A 56 16.59 9.26 -7.33
N VAL A 57 16.69 10.30 -6.52
CA VAL A 57 16.04 11.60 -6.76
C VAL A 57 17.10 12.67 -6.71
N ASP A 58 17.09 13.56 -7.71
CA ASP A 58 17.88 14.78 -7.69
C ASP A 58 17.32 15.71 -6.62
N LEU A 59 18.15 16.07 -5.64
CA LEU A 59 17.75 16.92 -4.52
C LEU A 59 17.48 18.38 -4.95
N SER A 60 17.96 18.78 -6.13
CA SER A 60 17.65 20.09 -6.70
C SER A 60 16.25 20.13 -7.35
N ASP A 61 15.71 18.97 -7.75
CA ASP A 61 14.36 18.84 -8.30
C ASP A 61 13.30 18.71 -7.19
N GLN A 62 12.92 19.87 -6.66
CA GLN A 62 11.91 19.97 -5.59
C GLN A 62 10.56 19.34 -5.95
N PRO A 63 10.01 19.52 -7.18
CA PRO A 63 8.81 18.80 -7.60
C PRO A 63 8.92 17.28 -7.47
N SER A 64 9.98 16.66 -7.99
CA SER A 64 10.18 15.20 -7.93
C SER A 64 10.34 14.70 -6.49
N LEU A 65 11.07 15.45 -5.66
CA LEU A 65 11.22 15.14 -4.24
C LEU A 65 9.88 15.19 -3.50
N ARG A 66 9.06 16.22 -3.75
CA ARG A 66 7.72 16.34 -3.16
C ARG A 66 6.84 15.17 -3.58
N MET A 67 6.85 14.79 -4.86
CA MET A 67 6.06 13.67 -5.37
C MET A 67 6.42 12.36 -4.66
N ARG A 68 7.72 12.05 -4.55
CA ARG A 68 8.20 10.87 -3.82
C ARG A 68 7.74 10.87 -2.36
N ASN A 69 7.83 12.01 -1.68
CA ASN A 69 7.39 12.13 -0.28
C ASN A 69 5.89 11.91 -0.11
N VAL A 70 5.07 12.42 -1.02
CA VAL A 70 3.62 12.19 -1.03
C VAL A 70 3.30 10.70 -1.21
N ARG A 71 3.97 10.02 -2.15
CA ARG A 71 3.82 8.57 -2.34
C ARG A 71 4.16 7.78 -1.08
N LEU A 72 5.29 8.11 -0.44
CA LEU A 72 5.72 7.47 0.81
C LEU A 72 4.75 7.72 1.97
N GLN A 73 4.18 8.92 2.06
CA GLN A 73 3.19 9.27 3.07
C GLN A 73 1.91 8.43 2.90
N ARG A 74 1.40 8.31 1.67
CA ARG A 74 0.21 7.51 1.35
C ARG A 74 0.41 6.03 1.70
N LEU A 75 1.56 5.46 1.35
CA LEU A 75 1.89 4.07 1.68
C LEU A 75 1.98 3.86 3.19
N TYR A 76 2.63 4.78 3.90
CA TYR A 76 2.73 4.72 5.36
C TYR A 76 1.36 4.77 6.05
N SER A 77 0.51 5.73 5.67
CA SER A 77 -0.86 5.83 6.19
C SER A 77 -1.67 4.57 5.89
N SER A 78 -1.50 3.99 4.70
CA SER A 78 -2.19 2.75 4.32
C SER A 78 -1.79 1.56 5.19
N LEU A 79 -0.49 1.38 5.47
CA LEU A 79 0.01 0.34 6.40
C LEU A 79 -0.60 0.50 7.79
N MET A 80 -0.68 1.72 8.31
CA MET A 80 -1.29 1.99 9.62
C MET A 80 -2.78 1.61 9.64
N ILE A 81 -3.52 1.98 8.60
CA ILE A 81 -4.96 1.69 8.49
C ILE A 81 -5.19 0.18 8.40
N ILE A 82 -4.42 -0.53 7.56
CA ILE A 82 -4.52 -2.00 7.44
C ILE A 82 -4.20 -2.67 8.77
N LYS A 83 -3.13 -2.23 9.46
CA LYS A 83 -2.75 -2.78 10.77
C LYS A 83 -3.83 -2.56 11.83
N ASN A 84 -4.42 -1.37 11.89
CA ASN A 84 -5.51 -1.11 12.82
C ASN A 84 -6.75 -1.95 12.50
N PHE A 85 -7.13 -2.01 11.22
CA PHE A 85 -8.27 -2.79 10.75
C PHE A 85 -8.13 -4.30 11.05
N ALA A 86 -6.93 -4.86 10.84
CA ALA A 86 -6.65 -6.25 11.15
C ALA A 86 -6.72 -6.53 12.66
N ARG A 87 -6.15 -5.62 13.48
CA ARG A 87 -6.18 -5.72 14.95
C ARG A 87 -7.62 -5.71 15.48
N GLU A 88 -8.47 -4.81 15.01
CA GLU A 88 -9.88 -4.73 15.41
C GLU A 88 -10.65 -6.02 15.10
N ARG A 89 -10.25 -6.74 14.04
CA ARG A 89 -10.85 -8.00 13.60
C ARG A 89 -10.14 -9.24 14.13
N ARG A 90 -9.12 -9.09 14.99
CA ARG A 90 -8.29 -10.19 15.51
C ARG A 90 -7.64 -11.04 14.40
N ILE A 91 -7.32 -10.43 13.27
CA ILE A 91 -6.59 -11.06 12.17
C ILE A 91 -5.09 -10.98 12.51
N VAL A 92 -4.43 -12.14 12.53
CA VAL A 92 -2.97 -12.21 12.68
C VAL A 92 -2.35 -11.98 11.31
N MET A 93 -1.70 -10.84 11.12
CA MET A 93 -0.87 -10.57 9.95
C MET A 93 0.55 -11.02 10.30
N VAL A 94 1.05 -12.04 9.59
CA VAL A 94 2.42 -12.57 9.73
C VAL A 94 3.38 -11.74 8.89
#